data_AF-A0A968MYN3-F1
#
_entry.id   AF-A0A968MYN3-F1
#
_cell.length_a   1.000
_cell.length_b   1.000
_cell.length_c   1.000
_cell.angle_alpha   90.00
_cell.angle_beta   90.00
_cell.angle_gamma   90.00
#
_symmetry.space_group_name_H-M   'P 1'
#
loop_
_entity.id
_entity.type
_entity.pdbx_description
1 polymer ?
#
loop_
_entity_poly.entity_id
_entity_poly.type
_entity_poly.pdbx_seq_one_letter_code
_entity_poly.pdbx_strand_id
1 'polypeptide(L)'
;MGNPAKNINPEITITSKTTKEKINETYTPELIIGLCYPIGTKVNEVKESITNNLHEIGYIVIPIKLSEFINKYEPDTFKETIESGRTEAFTLLNNKIKGGDKLRSKYNNSILAELAIYTIHLNRTGTNKYLDKLIPDTEYKGKKVCYLIDSLKNLDELHLLRSIYKDIFYLFSIFTPVEERIKYLASKEKGLSEPEATEIIDKDDHENITSGQNVRETFVDADFFIRISNNIKKDQEEEFKKEIDEKVIRIINLIFESAIVTPSPHESAMYQAKSAAANSACPSRQVGASITDKLGNVLSIGWNDVPKCGGNLYVDNENGKDFRCYEKGGCHNDQKKDELTKNIVDLIFDNEDIFDILNKKNKIKISEIEKMKN
;
A
#
# COMPACT_ATOMS: atom_id res chain seq x y z
N MET A 1 55.70 -27.21 9.56
CA MET A 1 56.63 -27.41 8.43
C MET A 1 55.84 -27.20 7.15
N GLY A 2 56.12 -26.26 6.26
CA GLY A 2 57.14 -25.21 6.19
C GLY A 2 56.69 -24.12 5.20
N ASN A 3 57.35 -22.97 5.27
CA ASN A 3 57.35 -21.98 4.18
C ASN A 3 58.25 -22.48 3.04
N PRO A 4 57.90 -22.22 1.77
CA PRO A 4 58.66 -21.24 0.96
C PRO A 4 57.74 -20.45 -0.02
N ALA A 5 58.07 -19.34 -0.66
CA ALA A 5 59.33 -18.62 -0.87
C ALA A 5 59.04 -17.10 -0.99
N LYS A 6 59.98 -16.28 -0.54
CA LYS A 6 60.09 -14.87 -0.93
C LYS A 6 60.72 -14.79 -2.33
N ASN A 7 60.14 -14.02 -3.24
CA ASN A 7 60.84 -13.36 -4.33
C ASN A 7 60.26 -11.96 -4.55
N ILE A 8 61.14 -11.03 -4.88
CA ILE A 8 61.05 -9.57 -4.73
C ILE A 8 60.71 -8.89 -6.06
N ASN A 9 59.71 -7.97 -6.02
CA ASN A 9 59.44 -6.74 -6.82
C ASN A 9 59.28 -6.77 -8.37
N PRO A 10 58.44 -5.88 -8.96
CA PRO A 10 58.26 -4.47 -8.60
C PRO A 10 56.87 -4.10 -8.05
N GLU A 11 56.84 -3.05 -7.24
CA GLU A 11 55.65 -2.27 -6.92
C GLU A 11 55.00 -1.79 -8.21
N ILE A 12 54.02 -2.54 -8.69
CA ILE A 12 52.94 -1.95 -9.47
C ILE A 12 52.00 -1.41 -8.41
N THR A 13 51.97 -0.10 -8.22
CA THR A 13 50.92 0.58 -7.47
C THR A 13 49.63 0.44 -8.27
N ILE A 14 49.06 -0.77 -8.24
CA ILE A 14 47.74 -1.05 -8.78
C ILE A 14 46.78 -0.45 -7.77
N THR A 15 46.46 0.84 -7.93
CA THR A 15 45.23 1.43 -7.38
C THR A 15 44.00 0.88 -8.12
N SER A 16 43.97 -0.42 -8.44
CA SER A 16 42.75 -1.05 -8.94
C SER A 16 41.91 -1.42 -7.74
N LYS A 17 40.86 -0.62 -7.53
CA LYS A 17 39.73 -1.02 -6.69
C LYS A 17 39.36 -2.47 -7.00
N THR A 18 39.15 -3.24 -5.95
CA THR A 18 38.70 -4.63 -6.07
C THR A 18 37.37 -4.69 -6.83
N THR A 19 37.05 -5.83 -7.43
CA THR A 19 35.73 -6.04 -8.07
C THR A 19 34.59 -5.74 -7.10
N LYS A 20 34.76 -6.06 -5.82
CA LYS A 20 33.79 -5.75 -4.75
C LYS A 20 33.61 -4.24 -4.55
N GLU A 21 34.69 -3.46 -4.49
CA GLU A 21 34.61 -2.00 -4.36
C GLU A 21 33.99 -1.35 -5.60
N LYS A 22 34.31 -1.86 -6.81
CA LYS A 22 33.68 -1.40 -8.05
C LYS A 22 32.17 -1.69 -8.07
N ILE A 23 31.74 -2.85 -7.57
CA ILE A 23 30.31 -3.16 -7.39
C ILE A 23 29.69 -2.23 -6.34
N ASN A 24 30.37 -1.99 -5.23
CA ASN A 24 29.85 -1.10 -4.19
C ASN A 24 29.61 0.33 -4.70
N GLU A 25 30.46 0.82 -5.60
CA GLU A 25 30.30 2.13 -6.26
C GLU A 25 29.17 2.18 -7.28
N THR A 26 28.60 1.03 -7.68
CA THR A 26 27.39 1.00 -8.51
C THR A 26 26.11 1.13 -7.69
N TYR A 27 26.14 0.93 -6.37
CA TYR A 27 24.97 1.15 -5.54
C TYR A 27 24.63 2.64 -5.50
N THR A 28 23.36 2.92 -5.81
CA THR A 28 22.84 4.28 -5.66
C THR A 28 22.57 4.56 -4.19
N PRO A 29 22.95 5.73 -3.67
CA PRO A 29 22.50 6.19 -2.35
C PRO A 29 21.06 6.72 -2.39
N GLU A 30 20.34 6.58 -3.51
CA GLU A 30 18.95 6.99 -3.64
C GLU A 30 18.01 6.04 -2.87
N LEU A 31 16.94 6.60 -2.32
CA LEU A 31 15.89 5.90 -1.60
C LEU A 31 14.53 6.28 -2.20
N ILE A 32 13.63 5.32 -2.38
CA ILE A 32 12.25 5.59 -2.75
C ILE A 32 11.35 5.13 -1.61
N ILE A 33 10.54 6.04 -1.06
CA ILE A 33 9.55 5.70 -0.05
C ILE A 33 8.17 5.96 -0.63
N GLY A 34 7.34 4.93 -0.70
CA GLY A 34 5.91 5.06 -0.97
C GLY A 34 5.12 5.17 0.32
N LEU A 35 4.09 6.01 0.34
CA LEU A 35 3.14 6.09 1.45
C LEU A 35 1.77 5.56 1.00
N CYS A 36 1.23 4.60 1.75
CA CYS A 36 -0.16 4.14 1.61
C CYS A 36 -0.92 4.45 2.89
N TYR A 37 -2.07 5.11 2.78
CA TYR A 37 -2.92 5.39 3.94
C TYR A 37 -4.36 5.69 3.51
N PRO A 38 -5.37 5.25 4.28
CA PRO A 38 -6.76 5.57 3.99
C PRO A 38 -7.06 7.07 4.13
N ILE A 39 -8.08 7.56 3.41
CA ILE A 39 -8.61 8.91 3.57
C ILE A 39 -9.02 9.16 5.02
N GLY A 40 -8.70 10.37 5.50
CA GLY A 40 -8.94 10.77 6.88
C GLY A 40 -7.80 10.41 7.84
N THR A 41 -6.66 9.92 7.36
CA THR A 41 -5.45 9.71 8.16
C THR A 41 -4.63 11.00 8.27
N LYS A 42 -4.23 11.42 9.48
CA LYS A 42 -3.35 12.58 9.71
C LYS A 42 -1.88 12.22 9.47
N VAL A 43 -1.51 12.13 8.19
CA VAL A 43 -0.18 11.66 7.75
C VAL A 43 0.94 12.71 7.86
N ASN A 44 0.62 13.98 8.08
CA ASN A 44 1.60 15.06 7.94
C ASN A 44 2.75 14.94 8.94
N GLU A 45 2.41 14.58 10.18
CA GLU A 45 3.37 14.38 11.27
C GLU A 45 4.35 13.24 10.94
N VAL A 46 3.88 12.18 10.27
CA VAL A 46 4.75 11.09 9.80
C VAL A 46 5.65 11.56 8.65
N LYS A 47 5.13 12.37 7.71
CA LYS A 47 5.93 12.92 6.61
C LYS A 47 7.02 13.86 7.09
N GLU A 48 6.69 14.72 8.04
CA GLU A 48 7.65 15.63 8.69
C GLU A 48 8.72 14.83 9.43
N SER A 49 8.31 13.82 10.20
CA SER A 49 9.23 12.91 10.90
C SER A 49 10.20 12.20 9.94
N ILE A 50 9.69 11.59 8.86
CA ILE A 50 10.52 10.94 7.83
C ILE A 50 11.50 11.95 7.23
N THR A 51 11.01 13.14 6.89
CA THR A 51 11.82 14.20 6.27
C THR A 51 12.95 14.64 7.18
N ASN A 52 12.64 14.96 8.43
CA ASN A 52 13.63 15.44 9.40
C ASN A 52 14.70 14.40 9.68
N ASN A 53 14.31 13.14 9.96
CA ASN A 53 15.26 12.07 10.26
C ASN A 53 16.15 11.72 9.06
N LEU A 54 15.62 11.75 7.84
CA LEU A 54 16.42 11.56 6.63
C LEU A 54 17.37 12.75 6.39
N HIS A 55 16.93 13.98 6.64
CA HIS A 55 17.78 15.17 6.55
C HIS A 55 18.97 15.10 7.52
N GLU A 56 18.78 14.60 8.74
CA GLU A 56 19.85 14.45 9.74
C GLU A 56 20.99 13.52 9.26
N ILE A 57 20.68 12.51 8.46
CA ILE A 57 21.67 11.60 7.88
C ILE A 57 22.14 12.01 6.47
N GLY A 58 21.79 13.24 6.06
CA GLY A 58 22.26 13.91 4.85
C GLY A 58 21.46 13.59 3.58
N TYR A 59 20.24 13.05 3.70
CA TYR A 59 19.34 12.92 2.56
C TYR A 59 18.64 14.24 2.23
N ILE A 60 18.33 14.45 0.96
CA ILE A 60 17.37 15.46 0.51
C ILE A 60 16.05 14.74 0.22
N VAL A 61 14.96 15.14 0.86
CA VAL A 61 13.64 14.53 0.62
C VAL A 61 12.85 15.34 -0.40
N ILE A 62 12.42 14.69 -1.48
CA ILE A 62 11.63 15.29 -2.55
C ILE A 62 10.23 14.66 -2.52
N PRO A 63 9.18 15.38 -2.09
CA PRO A 63 7.82 14.86 -2.09
C PRO A 63 7.26 14.80 -3.52
N ILE A 64 6.57 13.71 -3.85
CA ILE A 64 5.84 13.52 -5.11
C ILE A 64 4.41 13.13 -4.77
N LYS A 65 3.46 14.04 -4.97
CA LYS A 65 2.07 13.80 -4.62
C LYS A 65 1.25 13.35 -5.82
N LEU A 66 0.79 12.10 -5.83
CA LEU A 66 0.08 11.53 -6.99
C LEU A 66 -1.18 12.31 -7.37
N SER A 67 -1.87 12.90 -6.39
CA SER A 67 -3.05 13.74 -6.67
C SER A 67 -2.75 14.99 -7.49
N GLU A 68 -1.51 15.48 -7.51
CA GLU A 68 -1.12 16.63 -8.35
C GLU A 68 -1.14 16.27 -9.84
N PHE A 69 -0.81 15.02 -10.18
CA PHE A 69 -0.95 14.53 -11.54
C PHE A 69 -2.43 14.46 -11.96
N ILE A 70 -3.32 14.05 -11.05
CA ILE A 70 -4.77 14.05 -11.31
C ILE A 70 -5.25 15.48 -11.62
N ASN A 71 -4.88 16.45 -10.79
CA ASN A 71 -5.23 17.86 -11.01
C ASN A 71 -4.72 18.39 -12.36
N LYS A 72 -3.52 17.94 -12.78
CA LYS A 72 -2.86 18.40 -14.00
C LYS A 72 -3.46 17.79 -15.27
N TYR A 73 -3.78 16.50 -15.26
CA TYR A 73 -4.19 15.76 -16.46
C TYR A 73 -5.70 15.56 -16.58
N GLU A 74 -6.44 15.67 -15.48
CA GLU A 74 -7.91 15.66 -15.46
C GLU A 74 -8.47 16.91 -14.74
N PRO A 75 -8.14 18.14 -15.18
CA PRO A 75 -8.62 19.35 -14.51
C PRO A 75 -10.14 19.53 -14.60
N ASP A 76 -10.78 18.90 -15.58
CA ASP A 76 -12.22 19.03 -15.80
C ASP A 76 -13.06 18.28 -14.76
N THR A 77 -12.54 17.22 -14.13
CA THR A 77 -13.25 16.56 -13.02
C THR A 77 -13.39 17.48 -11.80
N PHE A 78 -12.55 18.52 -11.70
CA PHE A 78 -12.62 19.53 -10.64
C PHE A 78 -13.57 20.68 -10.95
N LYS A 79 -14.08 20.76 -12.19
CA LYS A 79 -15.07 21.77 -12.60
C LYS A 79 -16.51 21.32 -12.38
N GLU A 80 -16.73 20.08 -11.93
CA GLU A 80 -18.08 19.61 -11.56
C GLU A 80 -18.62 20.50 -10.42
N THR A 81 -19.81 21.05 -10.63
CA THR A 81 -20.54 21.82 -9.62
C THR A 81 -20.82 20.96 -8.39
N ILE A 82 -20.89 21.59 -7.21
CA ILE A 82 -21.27 20.94 -5.94
C ILE A 82 -22.44 19.98 -6.19
N GLU A 83 -22.23 18.70 -5.87
CA GLU A 83 -23.26 17.68 -6.07
C GLU A 83 -24.47 18.04 -5.20
N SER A 84 -25.67 18.09 -5.80
CA SER A 84 -26.88 18.54 -5.10
C SER A 84 -27.13 17.69 -3.86
N GLY A 85 -27.26 18.33 -2.70
CA GLY A 85 -27.47 17.66 -1.41
C GLY A 85 -26.20 17.09 -0.77
N ARG A 86 -25.01 17.36 -1.33
CA ARG A 86 -23.72 16.98 -0.75
C ARG A 86 -22.93 18.19 -0.27
N THR A 87 -21.99 17.95 0.64
CA THR A 87 -21.02 18.96 1.07
C THR A 87 -20.00 19.24 -0.03
N GLU A 88 -19.45 20.46 -0.03
CA GLU A 88 -18.35 20.83 -0.93
C GLU A 88 -17.14 19.93 -0.74
N ALA A 89 -16.80 19.62 0.52
CA ALA A 89 -15.69 18.76 0.86
C ALA A 89 -15.83 17.33 0.33
N PHE A 90 -17.05 16.77 0.41
CA PHE A 90 -17.35 15.48 -0.22
C PHE A 90 -17.16 15.56 -1.75
N THR A 91 -17.72 16.58 -2.40
CA THR A 91 -17.61 16.77 -3.85
C THR A 91 -16.15 16.81 -4.29
N LEU A 92 -15.31 17.58 -3.59
CA LEU A 92 -13.88 17.72 -3.90
C LEU A 92 -13.11 16.39 -3.76
N LEU A 93 -13.40 15.60 -2.73
CA LEU A 93 -12.76 14.29 -2.54
C LEU A 93 -13.22 13.31 -3.61
N ASN A 94 -14.53 13.22 -3.83
CA ASN A 94 -15.13 12.32 -4.82
C ASN A 94 -14.62 12.62 -6.24
N ASN A 95 -14.46 13.91 -6.60
CA ASN A 95 -13.90 14.31 -7.89
C ASN A 95 -12.44 13.91 -8.08
N LYS A 96 -11.64 13.87 -7.00
CA LYS A 96 -10.26 13.34 -7.05
C LYS A 96 -10.24 11.84 -7.28
N ILE A 97 -11.13 11.10 -6.61
CA ILE A 97 -11.27 9.65 -6.81
C ILE A 97 -11.62 9.38 -8.28
N LYS A 98 -12.73 9.95 -8.77
CA LYS A 98 -13.16 9.84 -10.17
C LYS A 98 -12.09 10.22 -11.17
N GLY A 99 -11.33 11.30 -10.91
CA GLY A 99 -10.23 11.73 -11.78
C GLY A 99 -9.10 10.70 -11.85
N GLY A 100 -8.75 10.09 -10.72
CA GLY A 100 -7.80 8.99 -10.67
C GLY A 100 -8.29 7.77 -11.46
N ASP A 101 -9.54 7.37 -11.25
CA ASP A 101 -10.12 6.20 -11.93
C ASP A 101 -10.24 6.43 -13.43
N LYS A 102 -10.57 7.66 -13.84
CA LYS A 102 -10.59 8.05 -15.25
C LYS A 102 -9.21 7.95 -15.89
N LEU A 103 -8.15 8.41 -15.24
CA LEU A 103 -6.77 8.24 -15.73
C LEU A 103 -6.42 6.77 -15.85
N ARG A 104 -6.73 5.95 -14.83
CA ARG A 104 -6.45 4.51 -14.85
C ARG A 104 -7.23 3.79 -15.95
N SER A 105 -8.51 4.14 -16.13
CA SER A 105 -9.36 3.56 -17.17
C SER A 105 -8.92 3.93 -18.59
N LYS A 106 -8.40 5.16 -18.77
CA LYS A 106 -7.95 5.67 -20.07
C LYS A 106 -6.61 5.08 -20.50
N TYR A 107 -5.72 4.81 -19.55
CA TYR A 107 -4.36 4.35 -19.80
C TYR A 107 -4.15 2.95 -19.21
N ASN A 108 -3.76 2.89 -17.94
CA ASN A 108 -3.59 1.66 -17.18
C ASN A 108 -3.62 2.00 -15.68
N ASN A 109 -3.75 0.98 -14.83
CA ASN A 109 -3.85 1.16 -13.38
C ASN A 109 -2.59 1.77 -12.73
N SER A 110 -1.42 1.59 -13.33
CA SER A 110 -0.14 2.09 -12.82
C SER A 110 0.22 3.52 -13.28
N ILE A 111 -0.65 4.19 -14.04
CA ILE A 111 -0.34 5.47 -14.70
C ILE A 111 0.16 6.56 -13.75
N LEU A 112 -0.38 6.64 -12.52
CA LEU A 112 0.07 7.62 -11.53
C LEU A 112 1.50 7.33 -11.04
N ALA A 113 1.85 6.05 -10.86
CA ALA A 113 3.21 5.64 -10.55
C ALA A 113 4.15 5.89 -11.74
N GLU A 114 3.72 5.65 -12.98
CA GLU A 114 4.51 5.98 -14.18
C GLU A 114 4.85 7.48 -14.26
N LEU A 115 3.89 8.35 -13.94
CA LEU A 115 4.11 9.80 -13.88
C LEU A 115 5.07 10.20 -12.75
N ALA A 116 5.01 9.50 -11.60
CA ALA A 116 5.99 9.69 -10.52
C ALA A 116 7.40 9.27 -10.96
N ILE A 117 7.53 8.10 -11.60
CA ILE A 117 8.80 7.60 -12.16
C ILE A 117 9.36 8.56 -13.21
N TYR A 118 8.50 9.09 -14.09
CA TYR A 118 8.89 10.09 -15.08
C TYR A 118 9.38 11.37 -14.41
N THR A 119 8.75 11.81 -13.33
CA THR A 119 9.20 12.96 -12.53
C THR A 119 10.58 12.70 -11.92
N ILE A 120 10.79 11.52 -11.34
CA ILE A 120 12.09 11.09 -10.80
C ILE A 120 13.15 11.06 -11.90
N HIS A 121 12.83 10.55 -13.08
CA HIS A 121 13.72 10.54 -14.23
C HIS A 121 14.14 11.95 -14.64
N LEU A 122 13.18 12.88 -14.78
CA LEU A 122 13.45 14.28 -15.12
C LEU A 122 14.33 14.99 -14.09
N ASN A 123 14.17 14.63 -12.81
CA ASN A 123 15.01 15.15 -11.74
C ASN A 123 16.45 14.64 -11.89
N ARG A 124 16.63 13.33 -12.11
CA ARG A 124 17.94 12.69 -12.30
C ARG A 124 18.73 13.24 -13.49
N THR A 125 18.04 13.65 -14.56
CA THR A 125 18.68 14.19 -15.78
C THR A 125 18.92 15.70 -15.73
N GLY A 126 18.62 16.39 -14.62
CA GLY A 126 18.79 17.85 -14.50
C GLY A 126 17.86 18.65 -15.44
N THR A 127 16.84 18.00 -16.00
CA THR A 127 15.88 18.66 -16.89
C THR A 127 14.77 19.37 -16.11
N ASN A 128 14.69 19.15 -14.79
CA ASN A 128 13.74 19.84 -13.92
C ASN A 128 14.35 21.09 -13.28
N LYS A 129 14.13 22.24 -13.94
CA LYS A 129 14.61 23.58 -13.51
C LYS A 129 14.21 24.00 -12.09
N TYR A 130 13.20 23.35 -11.48
CA TYR A 130 12.80 23.63 -10.10
C TYR A 130 13.84 23.10 -9.10
N LEU A 131 14.47 21.96 -9.40
CA LEU A 131 15.44 21.30 -8.53
C LEU A 131 16.88 21.77 -8.74
N ASP A 132 17.21 22.32 -9.92
CA ASP A 132 18.52 22.98 -10.15
C ASP A 132 18.77 24.14 -9.16
N LYS A 133 17.70 24.72 -8.58
CA LYS A 133 17.78 25.74 -7.51
C LYS A 133 18.02 25.16 -6.11
N LEU A 134 17.57 23.94 -5.87
CA LEU A 134 17.74 23.23 -4.58
C LEU A 134 19.06 22.47 -4.55
N ILE A 135 19.58 22.09 -5.72
CA ILE A 135 20.71 21.18 -5.86
C ILE A 135 21.60 21.62 -7.04
N PRO A 136 22.81 22.19 -6.80
CA PRO A 136 23.72 22.59 -7.87
C PRO A 136 24.18 21.41 -8.76
N ASP A 137 24.36 21.73 -10.04
CA ASP A 137 24.38 20.83 -11.21
C ASP A 137 25.63 19.93 -11.35
N THR A 138 26.66 20.09 -10.53
CA THR A 138 27.99 19.57 -10.94
C THR A 138 28.25 18.10 -10.61
N GLU A 139 27.49 17.42 -9.75
CA GLU A 139 27.75 16.00 -9.40
C GLU A 139 26.46 15.25 -9.04
N TYR A 140 25.77 14.64 -10.00
CA TYR A 140 24.64 13.71 -9.71
C TYR A 140 25.12 12.32 -9.26
N LYS A 141 26.41 12.00 -9.41
CA LYS A 141 27.02 10.79 -8.87
C LYS A 141 27.22 10.97 -7.36
N GLY A 142 26.40 10.31 -6.54
CA GLY A 142 26.60 10.21 -5.09
C GLY A 142 25.67 11.04 -4.20
N LYS A 143 24.57 11.61 -4.72
CA LYS A 143 23.62 12.37 -3.88
C LYS A 143 22.64 11.46 -3.15
N LYS A 144 22.62 11.54 -1.81
CA LYS A 144 21.59 10.94 -0.96
C LYS A 144 20.26 11.67 -1.19
N VAL A 145 19.40 11.12 -2.03
CA VAL A 145 18.08 11.68 -2.33
C VAL A 145 17.03 10.66 -1.99
N CYS A 146 15.97 11.08 -1.29
CA CYS A 146 14.81 10.26 -1.02
C CYS A 146 13.61 10.84 -1.78
N TYR A 147 13.00 10.06 -2.66
CA TYR A 147 11.72 10.42 -3.28
C TYR A 147 10.59 9.87 -2.44
N LEU A 148 9.77 10.75 -1.87
CA LEU A 148 8.64 10.40 -1.03
C LEU A 148 7.34 10.47 -1.84
N ILE A 149 6.89 9.33 -2.35
CA ILE A 149 5.68 9.19 -3.17
C ILE A 149 4.46 9.12 -2.24
N ASP A 150 3.65 10.16 -2.25
CA ASP A 150 2.51 10.33 -1.35
C ASP A 150 1.23 9.72 -1.94
N SER A 151 0.54 8.91 -1.13
CA SER A 151 -0.80 8.37 -1.39
C SER A 151 -0.89 7.33 -2.54
N LEU A 152 -0.16 6.23 -2.44
CA LEU A 152 -0.36 5.02 -3.26
C LEU A 152 -1.66 4.31 -2.86
N LYS A 153 -2.51 3.99 -3.84
CA LYS A 153 -3.86 3.47 -3.58
C LYS A 153 -4.29 2.34 -4.52
N ASN A 154 -3.39 1.86 -5.37
CA ASN A 154 -3.66 0.77 -6.28
C ASN A 154 -2.47 -0.21 -6.30
N LEU A 155 -2.79 -1.50 -6.39
CA LEU A 155 -1.80 -2.57 -6.32
C LEU A 155 -0.85 -2.56 -7.53
N ASP A 156 -1.34 -2.17 -8.71
CA ASP A 156 -0.50 -2.07 -9.92
C ASP A 156 0.52 -0.91 -9.83
N GLU A 157 0.15 0.19 -9.14
CA GLU A 157 1.10 1.28 -8.82
C GLU A 157 2.24 0.75 -7.93
N LEU A 158 1.89 -0.02 -6.90
CA LEU A 158 2.87 -0.63 -5.98
C LEU A 158 3.77 -1.63 -6.71
N HIS A 159 3.19 -2.55 -7.48
CA HIS A 159 3.93 -3.57 -8.21
C HIS A 159 4.89 -2.97 -9.24
N LEU A 160 4.48 -1.90 -9.92
CA LEU A 160 5.36 -1.20 -10.85
C LEU A 160 6.58 -0.59 -10.14
N LEU A 161 6.36 0.11 -9.02
CA LEU A 161 7.44 0.71 -8.23
C LEU A 161 8.41 -0.35 -7.69
N ARG A 162 7.89 -1.46 -7.15
CA ARG A 162 8.70 -2.60 -6.70
C ARG A 162 9.51 -3.22 -7.84
N SER A 163 8.91 -3.36 -9.03
CA SER A 163 9.60 -3.94 -10.19
C SER A 163 10.75 -3.08 -10.68
N ILE A 164 10.60 -1.75 -10.63
CA ILE A 164 11.59 -0.79 -11.13
C ILE A 164 12.70 -0.53 -10.11
N TYR A 165 12.32 -0.28 -8.86
CA TYR A 165 13.24 0.19 -7.82
C TYR A 165 13.75 -0.92 -6.90
N LYS A 166 13.07 -2.07 -6.84
CA LYS A 166 13.52 -3.26 -6.08
C LYS A 166 13.94 -2.89 -4.65
N ASP A 167 15.18 -3.19 -4.28
CA ASP A 167 15.70 -3.09 -2.92
C ASP A 167 15.83 -1.65 -2.39
N ILE A 168 15.71 -0.62 -3.24
CA ILE A 168 15.72 0.77 -2.81
C ILE A 168 14.32 1.36 -2.62
N PHE A 169 13.26 0.56 -2.82
CA PHE A 169 11.88 0.98 -2.59
C PHE A 169 11.30 0.35 -1.33
N TYR A 170 10.68 1.20 -0.50
CA TYR A 170 9.98 0.78 0.71
C TYR A 170 8.58 1.40 0.74
N LEU A 171 7.56 0.60 1.01
CA LEU A 171 6.19 1.03 1.23
C LEU A 171 5.90 1.16 2.74
N PHE A 172 5.43 2.33 3.15
CA PHE A 172 5.01 2.62 4.51
C PHE A 172 3.48 2.75 4.54
N SER A 173 2.84 1.87 5.30
CA SER A 173 1.39 1.88 5.53
C SER A 173 1.05 2.57 6.83
N ILE A 174 0.27 3.65 6.77
CA ILE A 174 -0.06 4.47 7.94
C ILE A 174 -1.52 4.23 8.33
N PHE A 175 -1.70 3.67 9.53
CA PHE A 175 -2.99 3.22 10.03
C PHE A 175 -3.58 4.20 11.06
N THR A 176 -4.85 4.54 10.86
CA THR A 176 -5.72 5.16 11.88
C THR A 176 -7.04 4.39 11.95
N PRO A 177 -7.61 4.12 13.13
CA PRO A 177 -8.93 3.48 13.27
C PRO A 177 -10.04 4.21 12.50
N VAL A 178 -10.99 3.45 11.94
CA VAL A 178 -12.06 3.97 11.07
C VAL A 178 -12.89 5.03 11.78
N GLU A 179 -13.23 4.81 13.05
CA GLU A 179 -14.04 5.71 13.86
C GLU A 179 -13.35 7.07 14.06
N GLU A 180 -12.02 7.06 14.20
CA GLU A 180 -11.21 8.27 14.30
C GLU A 180 -11.10 9.01 12.97
N ARG A 181 -11.08 8.28 11.84
CA ARG A 181 -11.11 8.88 10.50
C ARG A 181 -12.47 9.52 10.20
N ILE A 182 -13.58 8.84 10.51
CA ILE A 182 -14.94 9.39 10.35
C ILE A 182 -15.08 10.69 11.14
N LYS A 183 -14.71 10.69 12.43
CA LYS A 183 -14.77 11.89 13.27
C LYS A 183 -13.89 13.03 12.75
N TYR A 184 -12.71 12.71 12.21
CA TYR A 184 -11.82 13.71 11.64
C TYR A 184 -12.39 14.32 10.36
N LEU A 185 -12.93 13.51 9.45
CA LEU A 185 -13.55 13.98 8.21
C LEU A 185 -14.86 14.75 8.48
N ALA A 186 -15.62 14.35 9.49
CA ALA A 186 -16.83 15.04 9.92
C ALA A 186 -16.56 16.26 10.82
N SER A 187 -15.29 16.56 11.11
CA SER A 187 -14.93 17.73 11.91
C SER A 187 -15.23 19.03 11.16
N LYS A 188 -15.38 20.13 11.90
CA LYS A 188 -15.58 21.47 11.30
C LYS A 188 -14.46 21.89 10.35
N GLU A 189 -13.25 21.37 10.53
CA GLU A 189 -12.10 21.65 9.66
C GLU A 189 -12.25 21.01 8.27
N LYS A 190 -12.83 19.81 8.21
CA LYS A 190 -12.98 19.05 6.97
C LYS A 190 -14.35 19.21 6.33
N GLY A 191 -15.40 19.39 7.12
CA GLY A 191 -16.71 19.82 6.65
C GLY A 191 -17.54 18.76 5.94
N LEU A 192 -17.23 17.46 6.10
CA LEU A 192 -18.13 16.38 5.64
C LEU A 192 -19.23 16.13 6.68
N SER A 193 -20.34 15.56 6.26
CA SER A 193 -21.26 14.87 7.17
C SER A 193 -20.74 13.46 7.52
N GLU A 194 -21.16 12.87 8.64
CA GLU A 194 -20.76 11.50 8.99
C GLU A 194 -21.13 10.46 7.90
N PRO A 195 -22.34 10.49 7.30
CA PRO A 195 -22.66 9.56 6.21
C PRO A 195 -21.75 9.72 4.99
N GLU A 196 -21.40 10.95 4.63
CA GLU A 196 -20.46 11.23 3.53
C GLU A 196 -19.04 10.78 3.86
N ALA A 197 -18.61 10.93 5.11
CA ALA A 197 -17.31 10.46 5.57
C ALA A 197 -17.20 8.93 5.50
N THR A 198 -18.26 8.21 5.89
CA THR A 198 -18.32 6.75 5.73
C THR A 198 -18.29 6.37 4.25
N GLU A 199 -19.12 7.02 3.42
CA GLU A 199 -19.18 6.73 1.98
C GLU A 199 -17.82 6.93 1.28
N ILE A 200 -17.11 8.02 1.59
CA ILE A 200 -15.82 8.30 0.95
C ILE A 200 -14.73 7.34 1.46
N ILE A 201 -14.78 6.91 2.72
CA ILE A 201 -13.87 5.90 3.26
C ILE A 201 -14.10 4.55 2.58
N ASP A 202 -15.36 4.15 2.41
CA ASP A 202 -15.69 2.86 1.77
C ASP A 202 -15.23 2.84 0.31
N LYS A 203 -15.45 3.95 -0.43
CA LYS A 203 -14.92 4.12 -1.79
C LYS A 203 -13.40 4.06 -1.83
N ASP A 204 -12.72 4.74 -0.92
CA ASP A 204 -11.25 4.73 -0.85
C ASP A 204 -10.67 3.34 -0.55
N ASP A 205 -11.32 2.60 0.35
CA ASP A 205 -10.86 1.29 0.81
C ASP A 205 -10.90 0.25 -0.32
N HIS A 206 -12.01 0.19 -1.06
CA HIS A 206 -12.16 -0.68 -2.23
C HIS A 206 -13.33 -0.25 -3.14
N GLU A 207 -13.05 -0.04 -4.43
CA GLU A 207 -14.08 0.12 -5.46
C GLU A 207 -14.20 -1.13 -6.33
N ASN A 208 -15.44 -1.54 -6.60
CA ASN A 208 -15.75 -2.71 -7.43
C ASN A 208 -15.56 -2.44 -8.94
N ILE A 209 -14.49 -1.74 -9.32
CA ILE A 209 -14.09 -1.48 -10.70
C ILE A 209 -12.59 -1.72 -10.85
N THR A 210 -12.15 -2.23 -12.00
CA THR A 210 -10.73 -2.58 -12.24
C THR A 210 -9.77 -1.39 -12.08
N SER A 211 -10.24 -0.18 -12.40
CA SER A 211 -9.50 1.08 -12.34
C SER A 211 -9.67 1.85 -11.04
N GLY A 212 -10.40 1.29 -10.08
CA GLY A 212 -10.76 1.96 -8.85
C GLY A 212 -9.65 1.93 -7.81
N GLN A 213 -9.96 2.54 -6.67
CA GLN A 213 -9.08 2.48 -5.50
C GLN A 213 -9.16 1.11 -4.83
N ASN A 214 -8.01 0.67 -4.33
CA ASN A 214 -7.87 -0.57 -3.59
C ASN A 214 -6.80 -0.37 -2.52
N VAL A 215 -7.08 0.57 -1.61
CA VAL A 215 -6.20 0.85 -0.47
C VAL A 215 -6.09 -0.39 0.39
N ARG A 216 -7.18 -1.15 0.60
CA ARG A 216 -7.17 -2.36 1.44
C ARG A 216 -6.08 -3.36 1.05
N GLU A 217 -5.99 -3.71 -0.23
CA GLU A 217 -4.98 -4.66 -0.70
C GLU A 217 -3.58 -4.04 -0.78
N THR A 218 -3.49 -2.78 -1.22
CA THR A 218 -2.19 -2.06 -1.27
C THR A 218 -1.60 -1.92 0.14
N PHE A 219 -2.43 -1.71 1.15
CA PHE A 219 -2.05 -1.40 2.52
C PHE A 219 -1.36 -2.60 3.21
N VAL A 220 -1.92 -3.80 3.07
CA VAL A 220 -1.41 -5.01 3.74
C VAL A 220 -0.08 -5.49 3.14
N ASP A 221 0.24 -5.02 1.95
CA ASP A 221 1.45 -5.36 1.21
C ASP A 221 2.63 -4.43 1.53
N ALA A 222 2.53 -3.57 2.54
CA ALA A 222 3.61 -2.68 2.97
C ALA A 222 4.77 -3.39 3.69
N ASP A 223 5.93 -2.76 3.64
CA ASP A 223 7.15 -3.21 4.31
C ASP A 223 7.15 -2.77 5.78
N PHE A 224 6.60 -1.58 6.05
CA PHE A 224 6.47 -1.03 7.40
C PHE A 224 5.07 -0.52 7.69
N PHE A 225 4.62 -0.70 8.94
CA PHE A 225 3.32 -0.24 9.42
C PHE A 225 3.49 0.78 10.55
N ILE A 226 2.88 1.94 10.41
CA ILE A 226 2.88 3.00 11.42
C ILE A 226 1.44 3.26 11.86
N ARG A 227 1.12 2.94 13.11
CA ARG A 227 -0.16 3.30 13.71
C ARG A 227 -0.07 4.70 14.33
N ILE A 228 -1.05 5.54 14.00
CA ILE A 228 -1.24 6.86 14.59
C ILE A 228 -2.69 7.04 15.06
N SER A 229 -2.92 8.01 15.94
CA SER A 229 -4.26 8.42 16.36
C SER A 229 -4.56 9.82 15.82
N ASN A 230 -5.80 10.05 15.37
CA ASN A 230 -6.27 11.38 15.04
C ASN A 230 -6.78 12.15 16.27
N ASN A 231 -7.09 11.43 17.36
CA ASN A 231 -7.71 11.94 18.57
C ASN A 231 -6.66 12.34 19.62
N ILE A 232 -5.75 13.22 19.21
CA ILE A 232 -4.71 13.76 20.08
C ILE A 232 -5.20 15.05 20.73
N LYS A 233 -5.13 15.12 22.06
CA LYS A 233 -5.41 16.36 22.80
C LYS A 233 -4.21 17.30 22.69
N LYS A 234 -4.44 18.61 22.80
CA LYS A 234 -3.37 19.62 22.66
C LYS A 234 -2.21 19.43 23.64
N ASP A 235 -2.50 18.99 24.86
CA ASP A 235 -1.51 18.70 25.89
C ASP A 235 -0.67 17.44 25.62
N GLN A 236 -1.07 16.61 24.65
CA GLN A 236 -0.41 15.35 24.28
C GLN A 236 0.29 15.44 22.91
N GLU A 237 0.29 16.60 22.26
CA GLU A 237 0.81 16.76 20.90
C GLU A 237 2.32 16.49 20.81
N GLU A 238 3.09 16.93 21.80
CA GLU A 238 4.55 16.69 21.85
C GLU A 238 4.86 15.20 22.06
N GLU A 239 4.14 14.54 22.97
CA GLU A 239 4.30 13.10 23.22
C GLU A 239 3.94 12.27 21.98
N PHE A 240 2.87 12.64 21.29
CA PHE A 240 2.46 12.01 20.03
C PHE A 240 3.51 12.16 18.92
N LYS A 241 4.06 13.37 18.74
CA LYS A 241 5.14 13.61 17.77
C LYS A 241 6.37 12.76 18.10
N LYS A 242 6.75 12.69 19.38
CA LYS A 242 7.86 11.85 19.84
C LYS A 242 7.60 10.36 19.57
N GLU A 243 6.39 9.86 19.80
CA GLU A 243 6.03 8.47 19.50
C GLU A 243 6.15 8.15 18.00
N ILE A 244 5.76 9.09 17.13
CA ILE A 244 5.94 8.95 15.67
C ILE A 244 7.44 8.94 15.33
N ASP A 245 8.21 9.88 15.87
CA ASP A 245 9.65 9.97 15.63
C ASP A 245 10.37 8.69 16.05
N GLU A 246 10.07 8.12 17.23
CA GLU A 246 10.67 6.87 17.68
C GLU A 246 10.38 5.70 16.73
N LYS A 247 9.16 5.61 16.18
CA LYS A 247 8.80 4.59 15.18
C LYS A 247 9.54 4.80 13.87
N VAL A 248 9.60 6.05 13.37
CA VAL A 248 10.26 6.40 12.12
C VAL A 248 11.77 6.18 12.21
N ILE A 249 12.42 6.61 13.30
CA ILE A 249 13.85 6.37 13.57
C ILE A 249 14.14 4.88 13.57
N ARG A 250 13.30 4.07 14.23
CA ARG A 250 13.48 2.62 14.24
C ARG A 250 13.44 2.03 12.82
N ILE A 251 12.50 2.47 11.99
CA ILE A 251 12.38 2.02 10.60
C ILE A 251 13.60 2.47 9.78
N ILE A 252 14.02 3.73 9.89
CA ILE A 252 15.20 4.25 9.20
C ILE A 252 16.45 3.46 9.61
N ASN A 253 16.60 3.14 10.90
CA ASN A 253 17.71 2.32 11.37
C ASN A 253 17.70 0.90 10.80
N LEU A 254 16.53 0.32 10.55
CA LEU A 254 16.39 -0.97 9.88
C LEU A 254 16.79 -0.86 8.40
N ILE A 255 16.32 0.17 7.69
CA ILE A 255 16.64 0.40 6.27
C ILE A 255 18.15 0.58 6.06
N PHE A 256 18.81 1.32 6.94
CA PHE A 256 20.25 1.61 6.84
C PHE A 256 21.16 0.66 7.62
N GLU A 257 20.59 -0.35 8.29
CA GLU A 257 21.30 -1.27 9.18
C GLU A 257 22.22 -0.55 10.19
N SER A 258 21.82 0.64 10.66
CA SER A 258 22.65 1.53 11.47
C SER A 258 22.59 1.22 12.96
N ALA A 259 21.63 0.38 13.39
CA ALA A 259 21.48 -0.04 14.77
C ALA A 259 20.99 -1.49 14.87
N ILE A 260 21.32 -2.15 15.98
CA ILE A 260 20.77 -3.46 16.31
C ILE A 260 19.34 -3.26 16.81
N VAL A 261 18.36 -3.59 15.97
CA VAL A 261 16.93 -3.50 16.27
C VAL A 261 16.35 -4.91 16.32
N THR A 262 15.76 -5.28 17.46
CA THR A 262 15.05 -6.55 17.60
C THR A 262 13.57 -6.40 17.21
N PRO A 263 12.92 -7.48 16.74
CA PRO A 263 11.48 -7.48 16.52
C PRO A 263 10.72 -7.16 17.82
N SER A 264 9.66 -6.37 17.69
CA SER A 264 8.67 -6.21 18.75
C SER A 264 7.85 -7.51 18.93
N PRO A 265 7.15 -7.67 20.05
CA PRO A 265 6.25 -8.81 20.23
C PRO A 265 5.16 -8.87 19.16
N HIS A 266 4.64 -7.72 18.72
CA HIS A 266 3.63 -7.64 17.66
C HIS A 266 4.18 -8.08 16.29
N GLU A 267 5.38 -7.64 15.92
CA GLU A 267 6.03 -8.09 14.68
C GLU A 267 6.33 -9.59 14.72
N SER A 268 6.79 -10.10 15.87
CA SER A 268 7.05 -11.54 16.06
C SER A 268 5.77 -12.38 15.91
N ALA A 269 4.67 -11.93 16.53
CA ALA A 269 3.37 -12.57 16.41
C ALA A 269 2.83 -12.52 14.98
N MET A 270 2.90 -11.35 14.33
CA MET A 270 2.45 -11.18 12.95
C MET A 270 3.26 -12.03 11.97
N TYR A 271 4.58 -12.13 12.16
CA TYR A 271 5.43 -13.01 11.38
C TYR A 271 5.00 -14.48 11.52
N GLN A 272 4.70 -14.94 12.73
CA GLN A 272 4.19 -16.30 12.95
C GLN A 272 2.81 -16.51 12.31
N ALA A 273 1.91 -15.54 12.38
CA ALA A 273 0.62 -15.59 11.70
C ALA A 273 0.81 -15.68 10.17
N LYS A 274 1.69 -14.84 9.59
CA LYS A 274 1.99 -14.87 8.16
C LYS A 274 2.64 -16.20 7.74
N SER A 275 3.52 -16.75 8.56
CA SER A 275 4.10 -18.08 8.34
C SER A 275 3.05 -19.18 8.40
N ALA A 276 2.11 -19.12 9.35
CA ALA A 276 1.02 -20.09 9.46
C ALA A 276 0.09 -20.04 8.24
N ALA A 277 -0.14 -18.86 7.68
CA ALA A 277 -0.95 -18.67 6.48
C ALA A 277 -0.46 -19.49 5.28
N ALA A 278 0.85 -19.74 5.17
CA ALA A 278 1.45 -20.54 4.11
C ALA A 278 1.04 -22.02 4.14
N ASN A 279 0.50 -22.51 5.26
CA ASN A 279 -0.06 -23.87 5.36
C ASN A 279 -1.45 -23.99 4.72
N SER A 280 -2.13 -22.87 4.44
CA SER A 280 -3.44 -22.87 3.78
C SER A 280 -3.31 -23.28 2.33
N ALA A 281 -4.01 -24.34 1.94
CA ALA A 281 -4.16 -24.74 0.54
C ALA A 281 -5.42 -24.14 -0.12
N CYS A 282 -6.04 -23.13 0.49
CA CYS A 282 -7.23 -22.50 -0.06
C CYS A 282 -6.86 -21.59 -1.26
N PRO A 283 -7.43 -21.82 -2.46
CA PRO A 283 -7.06 -21.06 -3.66
C PRO A 283 -7.42 -19.56 -3.60
N SER A 284 -8.43 -19.20 -2.81
CA SER A 284 -8.96 -17.83 -2.76
C SER A 284 -8.39 -16.98 -1.63
N ARG A 285 -7.84 -17.60 -0.58
CA ARG A 285 -7.33 -16.87 0.59
C ARG A 285 -6.27 -17.63 1.37
N GLN A 286 -5.20 -16.93 1.72
CA GLN A 286 -4.14 -17.42 2.58
C GLN A 286 -4.08 -16.55 3.85
N VAL A 287 -4.82 -16.97 4.87
CA VAL A 287 -4.99 -16.28 6.13
C VAL A 287 -4.41 -17.13 7.25
N GLY A 288 -3.55 -16.49 8.05
CA GLY A 288 -3.04 -17.05 9.28
C GLY A 288 -3.33 -16.12 10.45
N ALA A 289 -3.31 -16.68 11.65
CA ALA A 289 -3.59 -15.97 12.88
C ALA A 289 -2.64 -16.45 13.98
N SER A 290 -2.31 -15.55 14.90
CA SER A 290 -1.57 -15.83 16.12
C SER A 290 -2.31 -15.27 17.32
N ILE A 291 -2.42 -16.03 18.39
CA ILE A 291 -2.97 -15.56 19.68
C ILE A 291 -1.80 -15.34 20.62
N THR A 292 -1.75 -14.16 21.25
CA THR A 292 -0.72 -13.83 22.24
C THR A 292 -1.32 -13.62 23.62
N ASP A 293 -0.51 -13.81 24.66
CA ASP A 293 -0.83 -13.30 25.98
C ASP A 293 -0.61 -11.78 26.07
N LYS A 294 -0.88 -11.20 27.25
CA LYS A 294 -0.67 -9.78 27.54
C LYS A 294 0.79 -9.32 27.53
N LEU A 295 1.74 -10.26 27.60
CA LEU A 295 3.17 -9.99 27.55
C LEU A 295 3.72 -10.11 26.11
N GLY A 296 2.90 -10.55 25.17
CA GLY A 296 3.27 -10.74 23.77
C GLY A 296 3.86 -12.11 23.46
N ASN A 297 3.76 -13.08 24.37
CA ASN A 297 4.15 -14.46 24.08
C ASN A 297 3.10 -15.12 23.19
N VAL A 298 3.52 -15.79 22.12
CA VAL A 298 2.59 -16.51 21.24
C VAL A 298 2.12 -17.80 21.93
N LEU A 299 0.81 -17.92 22.13
CA LEU A 299 0.15 -19.05 22.76
C LEU A 299 -0.28 -20.10 21.73
N SER A 300 -0.74 -19.66 20.57
CA SER A 300 -1.15 -20.54 19.48
C SER A 300 -1.11 -19.81 18.13
N ILE A 301 -1.01 -20.60 17.08
CA ILE A 301 -1.13 -20.17 15.69
C ILE A 301 -2.17 -21.02 14.98
N GLY A 302 -2.77 -20.49 13.92
CA GLY A 302 -3.72 -21.20 13.09
C GLY A 302 -3.83 -20.58 11.70
N TRP A 303 -4.48 -21.29 10.79
CA TRP A 303 -4.73 -20.83 9.43
C TRP A 303 -6.08 -21.32 8.93
N ASN A 304 -6.58 -20.70 7.86
CA ASN A 304 -7.81 -21.14 7.23
C ASN A 304 -7.55 -22.40 6.38
N ASP A 305 -8.30 -23.47 6.60
CA ASP A 305 -8.38 -24.58 5.63
C ASP A 305 -9.68 -25.38 5.85
N VAL A 306 -9.94 -26.34 4.97
CA VAL A 306 -11.09 -27.26 5.07
C VAL A 306 -10.87 -28.19 6.27
N PRO A 307 -11.85 -28.33 7.18
CA PRO A 307 -11.74 -29.25 8.29
C PRO A 307 -11.81 -30.71 7.81
N LYS A 308 -11.05 -31.58 8.47
CA LYS A 308 -11.06 -33.03 8.26
C LYS A 308 -12.17 -33.67 9.10
N CYS A 309 -12.76 -34.74 8.57
CA CYS A 309 -13.70 -35.57 9.34
C CYS A 309 -13.00 -36.12 10.60
N GLY A 310 -13.65 -35.98 11.76
CA GLY A 310 -13.05 -36.35 13.06
C GLY A 310 -12.22 -35.25 13.73
N GLY A 311 -12.07 -34.08 13.09
CA GLY A 311 -11.37 -32.91 13.63
C GLY A 311 -10.03 -32.64 12.95
N ASN A 312 -9.44 -31.47 13.27
CA ASN A 312 -8.23 -30.90 12.67
C ASN A 312 -8.38 -30.50 11.19
N LEU A 313 -7.31 -29.94 10.64
CA LEU A 313 -7.18 -29.61 9.22
C LEU A 313 -6.46 -30.74 8.49
N TYR A 314 -6.58 -30.78 7.16
CA TYR A 314 -5.74 -31.65 6.36
C TYR A 314 -4.29 -31.16 6.44
N VAL A 315 -3.39 -32.09 6.76
CA VAL A 315 -1.94 -31.86 6.79
C VAL A 315 -1.35 -33.01 5.99
N ASP A 316 -0.72 -32.68 4.86
CA ASP A 316 -0.20 -33.65 3.89
C ASP A 316 -1.28 -34.60 3.31
N ASN A 317 -0.95 -35.33 2.24
CA ASN A 317 -1.81 -36.31 1.59
C ASN A 317 -1.84 -37.64 2.35
N GLU A 318 -2.01 -37.60 3.67
CA GLU A 318 -2.11 -38.79 4.50
C GLU A 318 -3.33 -39.63 4.07
N ASN A 319 -3.05 -40.73 3.36
CA ASN A 319 -4.00 -41.74 2.84
C ASN A 319 -4.69 -41.41 1.51
N GLY A 320 -4.20 -40.42 0.75
CA GLY A 320 -4.67 -40.15 -0.63
C GLY A 320 -6.13 -39.69 -0.73
N LYS A 321 -6.77 -39.33 0.38
CA LYS A 321 -8.13 -38.77 0.44
C LYS A 321 -8.07 -37.36 0.97
N ASP A 322 -7.88 -36.43 0.05
CA ASP A 322 -7.94 -35.01 0.32
C ASP A 322 -9.23 -34.42 -0.29
N PHE A 323 -9.93 -33.64 0.52
CA PHE A 323 -11.20 -32.99 0.17
C PHE A 323 -11.08 -31.47 0.17
N ARG A 324 -9.85 -30.93 0.18
CA ARG A 324 -9.58 -29.51 0.02
C ARG A 324 -9.97 -29.05 -1.38
N CYS A 325 -10.22 -27.74 -1.50
CA CYS A 325 -10.78 -27.12 -2.71
C CYS A 325 -9.93 -27.37 -3.97
N TYR A 326 -8.60 -27.38 -3.86
CA TYR A 326 -7.73 -27.54 -5.02
C TYR A 326 -7.85 -28.94 -5.66
N GLU A 327 -8.09 -29.99 -4.86
CA GLU A 327 -8.39 -31.35 -5.36
C GLU A 327 -9.76 -31.46 -6.03
N LYS A 328 -10.66 -30.51 -5.74
CA LYS A 328 -12.01 -30.44 -6.32
C LYS A 328 -12.10 -29.50 -7.53
N GLY A 329 -10.97 -29.01 -8.03
CA GLY A 329 -10.92 -28.21 -9.25
C GLY A 329 -11.37 -26.76 -9.10
N GLY A 330 -11.39 -26.21 -7.87
CA GLY A 330 -11.66 -24.78 -7.67
C GLY A 330 -12.11 -24.41 -6.27
N CYS A 331 -12.24 -23.10 -6.02
CA CYS A 331 -12.76 -22.57 -4.76
C CYS A 331 -14.27 -22.78 -4.68
N HIS A 332 -14.73 -23.66 -3.79
CA HIS A 332 -16.16 -23.95 -3.63
C HIS A 332 -16.96 -22.72 -3.16
N ASN A 333 -16.33 -21.82 -2.40
CA ASN A 333 -16.98 -20.58 -1.98
C ASN A 333 -17.24 -19.65 -3.16
N ASP A 334 -16.34 -19.60 -4.15
CA ASP A 334 -16.54 -18.76 -5.34
C ASP A 334 -17.59 -19.38 -6.26
N GLN A 335 -17.55 -20.71 -6.45
CA GLN A 335 -18.64 -21.44 -7.12
C GLN A 335 -20.01 -21.14 -6.49
N LYS A 336 -20.08 -21.09 -5.16
CA LYS A 336 -21.33 -20.80 -4.46
C LYS A 336 -21.80 -19.35 -4.65
N LYS A 337 -20.87 -18.39 -4.72
CA LYS A 337 -21.19 -17.00 -5.06
C LYS A 337 -21.74 -16.89 -6.48
N ASP A 338 -21.17 -17.64 -7.43
CA ASP A 338 -21.63 -17.64 -8.82
C ASP A 338 -23.04 -18.23 -8.92
N GLU A 339 -23.31 -19.35 -8.24
CA GLU A 339 -24.65 -19.93 -8.14
C GLU A 339 -25.67 -18.95 -7.52
N LEU A 340 -25.30 -18.29 -6.41
CA LEU A 340 -26.17 -17.32 -5.75
C LEU A 340 -26.44 -16.11 -6.65
N THR A 341 -25.41 -15.59 -7.32
CA THR A 341 -25.54 -14.50 -8.29
C THR A 341 -26.51 -14.90 -9.39
N LYS A 342 -26.33 -16.08 -9.98
CA LYS A 342 -27.24 -16.59 -11.01
C LYS A 342 -28.68 -16.71 -10.52
N ASN A 343 -28.89 -17.29 -9.34
CA ASN A 343 -30.24 -17.39 -8.76
C ASN A 343 -30.88 -16.03 -8.51
N ILE A 344 -30.11 -15.02 -8.08
CA ILE A 344 -30.62 -13.65 -7.90
C ILE A 344 -30.98 -13.04 -9.25
N VAL A 345 -30.14 -13.21 -10.27
CA VAL A 345 -30.41 -12.72 -11.63
C VAL A 345 -31.67 -13.36 -12.20
N ASP A 346 -31.81 -14.69 -12.08
CA ASP A 346 -32.99 -15.42 -12.54
C ASP A 346 -34.25 -14.95 -11.80
N LEU A 347 -34.21 -14.81 -10.48
CA LEU A 347 -35.33 -14.26 -9.69
C LEU A 347 -35.75 -12.85 -10.10
N ILE A 348 -34.79 -12.00 -10.49
CA ILE A 348 -35.08 -10.64 -10.96
C ILE A 348 -35.78 -10.69 -12.33
N PHE A 349 -35.37 -11.57 -13.24
CA PHE A 349 -35.97 -11.67 -14.58
C PHE A 349 -37.30 -12.43 -14.59
N ASP A 350 -37.47 -13.44 -13.74
CA ASP A 350 -38.68 -14.26 -13.68
C ASP A 350 -39.83 -13.55 -12.95
N ASN A 351 -39.54 -12.49 -12.20
CA ASN A 351 -40.53 -11.69 -11.49
C ASN A 351 -40.65 -10.29 -12.12
N GLU A 352 -41.66 -10.11 -12.99
CA GLU A 352 -41.91 -8.86 -13.69
C GLU A 352 -42.06 -7.65 -12.76
N ASP A 353 -42.69 -7.81 -11.59
CA ASP A 353 -42.87 -6.74 -10.61
C ASP A 353 -41.52 -6.27 -10.04
N ILE A 354 -40.65 -7.22 -9.68
CA ILE A 354 -39.29 -6.93 -9.17
C ILE A 354 -38.46 -6.27 -10.26
N PHE A 355 -38.48 -6.82 -11.48
CA PHE A 355 -37.77 -6.25 -12.63
C PHE A 355 -38.19 -4.79 -12.87
N ASP A 356 -39.49 -4.53 -12.91
CA ASP A 356 -40.05 -3.20 -13.13
C ASP A 356 -39.67 -2.20 -12.03
N ILE A 357 -39.74 -2.61 -10.76
CA ILE A 357 -39.38 -1.77 -9.61
C ILE A 357 -37.91 -1.38 -9.67
N LEU A 358 -37.04 -2.33 -10.01
CA LEU A 358 -35.59 -2.12 -10.06
C LEU A 358 -35.17 -1.28 -11.26
N ASN A 359 -35.80 -1.51 -12.42
CA ASN A 359 -35.61 -0.74 -13.64
C ASN A 359 -36.11 0.72 -13.48
N LYS A 360 -37.34 0.92 -13.02
CA LYS A 360 -37.95 2.26 -12.85
C LYS A 360 -37.20 3.16 -11.87
N LYS A 361 -36.49 2.57 -10.89
CA LYS A 361 -35.69 3.33 -9.91
C LYS A 361 -34.25 3.60 -10.35
N ASN A 362 -33.84 3.21 -11.57
CA ASN A 362 -32.43 3.27 -12.03
C ASN A 362 -31.45 2.64 -11.01
N LYS A 363 -31.92 1.68 -10.21
CA LYS A 363 -31.13 1.07 -9.14
C LYS A 363 -30.18 -0.01 -9.65
N ILE A 364 -30.36 -0.45 -10.89
CA ILE A 364 -29.49 -1.44 -11.52
C ILE A 364 -29.26 -1.09 -12.97
N LYS A 365 -28.05 -1.33 -13.46
CA LYS A 365 -27.72 -1.29 -14.89
C LYS A 365 -28.14 -2.63 -15.50
N ILE A 366 -29.28 -2.65 -16.20
CA ILE A 366 -29.81 -3.85 -16.87
C ILE A 366 -28.75 -4.48 -17.78
N SER A 367 -27.96 -3.67 -18.48
CA SER A 367 -26.89 -4.14 -19.35
C SER A 367 -25.75 -4.90 -18.62
N GLU A 368 -25.56 -4.67 -17.32
CA GLU A 368 -24.62 -5.45 -16.50
C GLU A 368 -25.25 -6.76 -16.02
N ILE A 369 -26.55 -6.75 -15.69
CA ILE A 369 -27.30 -7.95 -15.30
C ILE A 369 -27.44 -8.92 -16.49
N GLU A 370 -27.75 -8.41 -17.68
CA GLU A 370 -27.86 -9.22 -18.91
C GLU A 370 -26.54 -9.90 -19.29
N LYS A 371 -25.40 -9.26 -18.98
CA LYS A 371 -24.07 -9.85 -19.16
C LYS A 371 -23.76 -10.96 -18.16
N MET A 372 -24.43 -10.99 -17.01
CA MET A 372 -24.28 -12.06 -16.00
C MET A 372 -25.20 -13.25 -16.27
N LYS A 373 -26.22 -13.08 -17.13
CA LYS A 373 -27.15 -14.14 -17.55
C LYS A 373 -26.60 -15.02 -18.69
N ASN A 374 -25.81 -14.41 -19.59
CA ASN A 374 -25.12 -15.07 -20.71
C ASN A 374 -23.71 -15.48 -20.30
#